data_AF-A0A955HD17-F1
#
_entry.id   AF-A0A955HD17-F1
#
_cell.length_a   1.000
_cell.length_b   1.000
_cell.length_c   1.000
_cell.angle_alpha   90.00
_cell.angle_beta   90.00
_cell.angle_gamma   90.00
#
_symmetry.space_group_name_H-M   'P 1'
#
loop_
_entity.id
_entity.type
_entity.pdbx_description
1 polymer ?
#
loop_
_entity_poly.entity_id
_entity_poly.type
_entity_poly.pdbx_seq_one_letter_code
_entity_poly.pdbx_strand_id
1 'polypeptide(L)'
;MMVRSTSPKGNLRYRREHVVRMEQKIGRRLVKGEVVHHIDGVRSNNRLSNLWLTTSKKHREAHISLNDIAAQLVSAGLVKFDRRTGSYHVANLKLRELLEHPEEDDQQPSLGGDT
;
A
#
# COMPACT_ATOMS: atom_id res chain seq x y z
N MET A 1 -9.68 -7.96 2.04
CA MET A 1 -10.82 -8.86 2.33
C MET A 1 -11.12 -8.89 3.83
N MET A 2 -12.27 -9.46 4.22
CA MET A 2 -12.59 -9.75 5.62
C MET A 2 -12.24 -11.19 5.96
N VAL A 3 -11.76 -11.44 7.17
CA VAL A 3 -11.50 -12.77 7.74
C VAL A 3 -12.37 -12.98 8.96
N ARG A 4 -12.81 -14.23 9.18
CA ARG A 4 -13.51 -14.63 10.39
C ARG A 4 -12.52 -14.63 11.56
N SER A 5 -12.92 -14.05 12.67
CA SER A 5 -12.17 -14.02 13.93
C SER A 5 -13.13 -14.31 15.06
N THR A 6 -12.69 -15.07 16.06
CA THR A 6 -13.43 -15.24 17.30
C THR A 6 -13.27 -13.98 18.17
N SER A 7 -14.37 -13.55 18.80
CA SER A 7 -14.34 -12.52 19.83
C SER A 7 -14.09 -13.15 21.21
N PRO A 8 -13.68 -12.35 22.22
CA PRO A 8 -13.53 -12.86 23.59
C PRO A 8 -14.80 -13.48 24.17
N LYS A 9 -15.98 -13.12 23.66
CA LYS A 9 -17.29 -13.65 24.06
C LYS A 9 -17.72 -14.89 23.26
N GLY A 10 -16.80 -15.53 22.51
CA GLY A 10 -17.08 -16.74 21.72
C GLY A 10 -17.77 -16.50 20.37
N ASN A 11 -18.35 -15.33 20.14
CA ASN A 11 -19.05 -15.03 18.88
C ASN A 11 -18.09 -14.72 17.73
N LEU A 12 -18.43 -15.18 16.52
CA LEU A 12 -17.72 -14.87 15.28
C LEU A 12 -17.88 -13.39 14.92
N ARG A 13 -16.78 -12.74 14.54
CA ARG A 13 -16.74 -11.39 13.98
C ARG A 13 -15.87 -11.35 12.73
N TYR A 14 -16.29 -10.57 11.75
CA TYR A 14 -15.47 -10.27 10.59
C TYR A 14 -14.48 -9.15 10.92
N ARG A 15 -13.21 -9.37 10.57
CA ARG A 15 -12.12 -8.41 10.74
C ARG A 15 -11.38 -8.20 9.42
N ARG A 16 -10.74 -7.05 9.24
CA ARG A 16 -9.95 -6.81 8.02
C ARG A 16 -8.71 -7.69 8.02
N GLU A 17 -8.47 -8.40 6.91
CA GLU A 17 -7.37 -9.37 6.81
C GLU A 17 -5.99 -8.76 7.10
N HIS A 18 -5.66 -7.61 6.51
CA HIS A 18 -4.38 -6.93 6.75
C HIS A 18 -4.16 -6.59 8.23
N VAL A 19 -5.22 -6.25 8.98
CA VAL A 19 -5.12 -6.00 10.43
C VAL A 19 -4.77 -7.30 11.14
N VAL A 20 -5.48 -8.40 10.83
CA VAL A 20 -5.23 -9.70 11.46
C VAL A 20 -3.80 -10.18 11.19
N ARG A 21 -3.33 -10.10 9.94
CA ARG A 21 -1.96 -10.48 9.57
C ARG A 21 -0.92 -9.63 10.28
N MET A 22 -1.13 -8.32 10.37
CA MET A 22 -0.20 -7.43 11.07
C MET A 22 -0.17 -7.73 12.58
N GLU A 23 -1.33 -7.95 13.22
CA GLU A 23 -1.40 -8.32 14.63
C GLU A 23 -0.70 -9.65 14.95
N GLN A 24 -0.87 -10.65 14.07
CA GLN A 24 -0.15 -11.91 14.16
C GLN A 24 1.37 -11.71 14.03
N LYS A 25 1.82 -10.84 13.12
CA LYS A 25 3.24 -10.52 12.92
C LYS A 25 3.86 -9.82 14.14
N ILE A 26 3.15 -8.89 14.79
CA ILE A 26 3.66 -8.15 15.96
C ILE A 26 3.38 -8.84 17.32
N GLY A 27 2.61 -9.92 17.33
CA GLY A 27 2.27 -10.67 18.53
C GLY A 27 1.28 -9.98 19.48
N ARG A 28 0.57 -8.94 19.03
CA ARG A 28 -0.44 -8.21 19.84
C ARG A 28 -1.52 -7.57 18.97
N ARG A 29 -2.62 -7.16 19.60
CA ARG A 29 -3.65 -6.33 18.94
C ARG A 29 -3.11 -4.95 18.59
N LEU A 30 -3.63 -4.37 17.51
CA LEU A 30 -3.36 -2.96 17.22
C LEU A 30 -3.99 -2.09 18.31
N VAL A 31 -3.24 -1.08 18.77
CA VAL A 31 -3.72 -0.13 19.77
C VAL A 31 -4.36 1.10 19.11
N LYS A 32 -5.05 1.92 19.91
CA LYS A 32 -5.69 3.14 19.42
C LYS A 32 -4.64 4.06 18.77
N GLY A 33 -4.90 4.46 17.53
CA GLY A 33 -4.01 5.33 16.75
C GLY A 33 -3.10 4.59 15.77
N GLU A 34 -2.97 3.27 15.90
CA GLU A 34 -2.27 2.42 14.92
C GLU A 34 -3.17 2.08 13.74
N VAL A 35 -2.59 2.14 12.54
CA VAL A 35 -3.23 1.79 11.27
C VAL A 35 -2.24 1.01 10.40
N VAL A 36 -2.77 0.21 9.48
CA VAL A 36 -1.96 -0.52 8.49
C VAL A 36 -2.11 0.18 7.15
N HIS A 37 -0.99 0.56 6.55
CA HIS A 37 -0.89 1.13 5.21
C HIS A 37 -0.57 0.03 4.19
N HIS A 38 -1.21 0.07 3.03
CA HIS A 38 -0.86 -0.76 1.86
C HIS A 38 0.10 0.03 0.98
N ILE A 39 1.33 -0.45 0.83
CA ILE A 39 2.41 0.27 0.15
C ILE A 39 2.09 0.45 -1.35
N ASP A 40 1.61 -0.61 -2.01
CA ASP A 40 1.21 -0.59 -3.43
C ASP A 40 -0.16 0.06 -3.70
N GLY A 41 -0.88 0.52 -2.68
CA GLY A 41 -2.24 1.05 -2.80
C GLY A 41 -3.33 0.00 -3.08
N VAL A 42 -2.99 -1.28 -3.21
CA VAL A 42 -3.92 -2.38 -3.54
C VAL A 42 -4.44 -3.04 -2.27
N ARG A 43 -5.70 -2.72 -1.93
CA ARG A 43 -6.38 -3.17 -0.69
C ARG A 43 -6.53 -4.69 -0.56
N SER A 44 -6.42 -5.44 -1.66
CA SER A 44 -6.45 -6.91 -1.67
C SER A 44 -5.08 -7.54 -1.44
N ASN A 45 -3.97 -6.82 -1.67
CA ASN A 45 -2.62 -7.33 -1.46
C ASN A 45 -2.23 -7.27 0.03
N ASN A 46 -2.56 -8.34 0.77
CA ASN A 46 -2.29 -8.45 2.21
C ASN A 46 -0.97 -9.16 2.54
N ARG A 47 -0.01 -9.24 1.60
CA ARG A 47 1.35 -9.75 1.87
C ARG A 47 2.01 -8.87 2.92
N LEU A 48 2.66 -9.46 3.94
CA LEU A 48 3.27 -8.69 5.02
C LEU A 48 4.32 -7.69 4.51
N SER A 49 5.06 -8.02 3.45
CA SER A 49 6.02 -7.11 2.80
C SER A 49 5.36 -5.87 2.17
N ASN A 50 4.06 -5.93 1.86
CA ASN A 50 3.27 -4.82 1.31
C ASN A 50 2.52 -4.02 2.39
N LEU A 51 2.64 -4.42 3.67
CA LEU A 51 1.92 -3.80 4.77
C LEU A 51 2.87 -3.05 5.69
N TRP A 52 2.54 -1.80 6.00
CA TRP A 52 3.31 -0.98 6.94
C TRP A 52 2.44 -0.55 8.13
N LEU A 53 2.84 -0.95 9.34
CA LEU A 53 2.20 -0.51 10.59
C LEU A 53 2.68 0.89 10.93
N THR A 54 1.74 1.82 11.10
CA THR A 54 2.06 3.23 11.30
C THR A 54 0.96 3.97 12.07
N THR A 55 1.12 5.26 12.30
CA THR A 55 0.09 6.12 12.92
C THR A 55 -0.83 6.74 11.86
N SER A 56 -2.03 7.18 12.24
CA SER A 56 -2.91 7.89 11.30
C SER A 56 -2.26 9.14 10.68
N LYS A 57 -1.41 9.85 11.44
CA LYS A 57 -0.65 11.01 10.95
C LYS A 57 0.33 10.58 9.85
N LYS A 58 1.17 9.59 10.13
CA LYS A 58 2.17 9.07 9.19
C LYS A 58 1.55 8.42 7.95
N HIS A 59 0.41 7.74 8.12
CA HIS A 59 -0.38 7.23 6.99
C HIS A 59 -0.85 8.36 6.08
N ARG A 60 -1.33 9.49 6.64
CA ARG A 60 -1.72 10.66 5.84
C ARG A 60 -0.51 11.29 5.15
N GLU A 61 0.62 11.41 5.84
CA GLU A 61 1.88 11.92 5.27
C GLU A 61 2.32 11.08 4.05
N ALA A 62 2.22 9.75 4.11
CA ALA A 62 2.54 8.87 2.98
C ALA A 62 1.63 9.11 1.75
N HIS A 63 0.33 9.34 1.96
CA HIS A 63 -0.58 9.70 0.86
C HIS A 63 -0.29 11.09 0.30
N ILE A 64 0.14 12.03 1.14
CA ILE A 64 0.57 13.36 0.68
C ILE A 64 1.81 13.23 -0.21
N SER A 65 2.84 12.49 0.23
CA SER A 65 4.05 12.31 -0.59
C SER A 65 3.75 11.64 -1.94
N LEU A 66 2.82 10.68 -1.99
CA LEU A 66 2.38 10.08 -3.25
C LEU A 66 1.68 11.12 -4.17
N ASN A 67 0.82 11.96 -3.60
CA ASN A 67 0.16 13.04 -4.35
C ASN A 67 1.17 14.08 -4.86
N ASP A 68 2.22 14.39 -4.10
CA ASP A 68 3.27 15.31 -4.52
C ASP A 68 4.04 14.77 -5.73
N ILE A 69 4.35 13.47 -5.75
CA ILE A 69 4.94 12.79 -6.91
C ILE A 69 3.98 12.85 -8.10
N ALA A 70 2.69 12.55 -7.88
CA ALA A 70 1.69 12.63 -8.95
C ALA A 70 1.57 14.05 -9.53
N ALA A 71 1.62 15.08 -8.69
CA ALA A 71 1.61 16.48 -9.11
C ALA A 71 2.85 16.84 -9.95
N GLN A 72 4.02 16.34 -9.58
CA GLN A 72 5.25 16.51 -10.37
C GLN A 72 5.14 15.84 -11.74
N LEU A 73 4.60 14.62 -11.83
CA LEU A 73 4.36 13.93 -13.10
C LEU A 73 3.37 14.71 -14.00
N VAL A 74 2.36 15.35 -13.41
CA VAL A 74 1.43 16.23 -14.13
C VAL A 74 2.13 17.49 -14.61
N SER A 75 2.90 18.15 -13.75
CA SER A 75 3.65 19.37 -14.09
C SER A 75 4.70 19.11 -15.19
N ALA A 76 5.31 17.92 -15.21
CA ALA A 76 6.24 17.50 -16.24
C ALA A 76 5.54 17.09 -17.56
N GLY A 77 4.21 17.07 -17.60
CA GLY A 77 3.42 16.67 -18.77
C GLY A 77 3.44 15.16 -19.06
N LEU A 78 3.98 14.35 -18.14
CA LEU A 78 4.03 12.88 -18.25
C LEU A 78 2.66 12.25 -17.98
N VAL A 79 1.88 12.88 -17.11
CA VAL A 79 0.47 12.55 -16.83
C VAL A 79 -0.39 13.77 -17.16
N LYS A 80 -1.57 13.55 -17.74
CA LYS A 80 -2.51 14.62 -18.10
C LYS A 80 -3.89 14.34 -17.54
N PHE A 81 -4.58 15.41 -17.14
CA PHE A 81 -5.97 15.36 -16.70
C PHE A 81 -6.91 15.58 -17.88
N ASP A 82 -7.80 14.62 -18.17
CA ASP A 82 -8.89 14.79 -19.13
C ASP A 82 -10.08 15.46 -18.42
N ARG A 83 -10.37 16.71 -18.79
CA ARG A 83 -11.48 17.49 -18.23
C ARG A 83 -12.86 16.95 -18.62
N ARG A 84 -12.96 16.19 -19.70
CA ARG A 84 -14.22 15.60 -20.17
C ARG A 84 -14.62 14.40 -19.32
N THR A 85 -13.66 13.59 -18.89
CA THR A 85 -13.91 12.38 -18.10
C THR A 85 -13.64 12.56 -16.61
N GLY A 86 -12.89 13.59 -16.23
CA GLY A 86 -12.46 13.81 -14.84
C GLY A 86 -11.37 12.84 -14.39
N SER A 87 -10.57 12.29 -15.31
CA SER A 87 -9.57 11.27 -15.01
C SER A 87 -8.18 11.64 -15.52
N TYR A 88 -7.15 11.07 -14.87
CA TYR A 88 -5.76 11.21 -15.31
C TYR A 88 -5.40 10.08 -16.29
N HIS A 89 -4.53 10.37 -17.25
CA HIS A 89 -3.95 9.38 -18.15
C HIS A 89 -2.46 9.64 -18.38
N VAL A 90 -1.72 8.57 -18.68
CA VAL A 90 -0.30 8.66 -19.01
C VAL A 90 -0.16 9.19 -20.42
N ALA A 91 0.51 10.33 -20.57
CA ALA A 91 0.73 11.00 -21.85
C ALA A 91 2.09 10.67 -22.48
N ASN A 92 3.07 10.26 -21.67
CA ASN A 92 4.39 9.87 -22.13
C ASN A 92 4.43 8.38 -22.54
N LEU A 93 4.92 8.08 -23.74
CA LEU A 93 4.97 6.72 -24.28
C LEU A 93 5.90 5.80 -23.48
N LYS A 94 7.09 6.28 -23.09
CA LYS A 94 8.05 5.49 -22.31
C LYS A 94 7.51 5.15 -20.92
N LEU A 95 6.86 6.12 -20.27
CA LEU A 95 6.21 5.89 -18.98
C LEU A 95 5.04 4.90 -19.09
N ARG A 96 4.28 4.93 -20.20
CA ARG A 96 3.21 3.96 -20.44
C ARG A 96 3.77 2.56 -20.58
N GLU A 97 4.82 2.38 -21.38
CA GLU A 97 5.52 1.11 -21.55
C GLU A 97 6.00 0.54 -20.21
N LEU A 98 6.64 1.36 -19.36
CA LEU A 98 7.10 0.95 -18.04
C LEU A 98 5.99 0.52 -17.08
N LEU A 99 4.78 1.07 -17.22
CA LEU A 99 3.64 0.71 -16.37
C LEU A 99 2.93 -0.57 -16.84
N GLU A 100 2.96 -0.84 -18.15
CA GLU A 100 2.45 -2.08 -18.75
C GLU A 100 3.42 -3.25 -18.56
N HIS A 101 4.72 -2.95 -18.52
CA HIS A 101 5.82 -3.89 -18.33
C HIS A 101 6.76 -3.37 -17.24
N PRO A 102 6.38 -3.46 -15.95
CA PRO A 102 7.27 -3.09 -14.87
C PRO A 102 8.54 -3.95 -14.93
N GLU A 103 9.71 -3.32 -14.81
CA GLU A 103 10.95 -4.07 -14.63
C GLU A 103 10.79 -4.99 -13.41
N GLU A 104 11.15 -6.27 -13.55
CA GLU A 104 11.16 -7.16 -12.40
C GLU A 104 12.21 -6.61 -11.43
N ASP A 105 11.77 -6.20 -10.24
CA ASP A 105 12.66 -5.73 -9.17
C ASP A 105 13.74 -6.81 -8.96
N ASP A 106 14.99 -6.44 -9.27
CA ASP A 106 16.18 -7.19 -8.88
C ASP A 106 16.08 -7.41 -7.37
N GLN A 107 15.71 -8.64 -6.99
CA GLN A 107 15.67 -9.06 -5.61
C GLN A 107 17.07 -8.83 -5.04
N GLN A 108 17.25 -7.75 -4.28
CA GLN A 108 18.49 -7.53 -3.54
C GLN A 108 18.75 -8.81 -2.73
N PRO A 109 19.89 -9.49 -2.93
CA PRO A 109 20.21 -10.66 -2.13
C PRO A 109 20.30 -10.18 -0.69
N SER A 110 19.50 -10.80 0.19
CA SER A 110 19.68 -10.66 1.63
C SER A 110 21.14 -11.00 1.92
N LEU A 111 21.92 -9.99 2.34
CA LEU A 111 23.27 -10.18 2.83
C LEU A 111 23.25 -11.33 3.84
N GLY A 112 24.07 -12.34 3.56
CA GLY A 112 24.19 -13.54 4.36
C GLY A 112 24.39 -13.18 5.81
N GLY A 113 23.59 -13.80 6.67
CA GLY A 113 23.93 -13.91 8.08
C GLY A 113 25.13 -14.84 8.20
N ASP A 114 26.19 -14.29 8.77
CA ASP A 114 27.45 -14.95 9.05
C ASP A 114 27.30 -16.31 9.76
N THR A 115 28.33 -17.11 9.52
CA THR A 115 28.75 -18.35 10.19
C THR A 115 28.37 -18.50 11.66
#